data_AF-A0A2V6IRZ7-F1
#
_entry.id   AF-A0A2V6IRZ7-F1
#
_cell.length_a   1.000
_cell.length_b   1.000
_cell.length_c   1.000
_cell.angle_alpha   90.00
_cell.angle_beta   90.00
_cell.angle_gamma   90.00
#
_symmetry.space_group_name_H-M   'P 1'
#
loop_
_entity.id
_entity.type
_entity.pdbx_description
1 polymer ?
#
loop_
_entity_poly.entity_id
_entity_poly.type
_entity_poly.pdbx_seq_one_letter_code
_entity_poly.pdbx_strand_id
1 'polypeptide(L)'
;INPTQSDGQFTDIGPSYRAAIFVQNDEERKIAEASKAKLAASGRFDKPIVTEILPSMKFWPAEEYHQKYYQQNPTDFEMFEVGSGRKAFEKKKWTDAKPDTR
;
A
#
# COMPACT_ATOMS: atom_id res chain seq x y z
N ILE A 1 3.59 -1.08 -2.34
CA ILE A 1 3.50 -0.63 -0.92
C ILE A 1 4.12 -1.69 -0.01
N ASN A 2 4.74 -1.28 1.09
CA ASN A 2 5.20 -2.10 2.20
C ASN A 2 4.28 -1.84 3.41
N PRO A 3 3.39 -2.78 3.77
CA PRO A 3 2.41 -2.59 4.83
C PRO A 3 3.00 -2.78 6.24
N THR A 4 4.31 -2.99 6.37
CA THR A 4 5.01 -3.12 7.66
C THR A 4 5.89 -1.91 8.00
N GLN A 5 5.91 -0.89 7.14
CA GLN A 5 6.69 0.33 7.35
C GLN A 5 5.80 1.39 7.97
N SER A 6 6.16 1.88 9.16
CA SER A 6 5.33 2.80 9.95
C SER A 6 5.67 4.28 9.74
N ASP A 7 6.85 4.59 9.23
CA ASP A 7 7.37 5.95 9.07
C ASP A 7 7.22 6.51 7.65
N GLY A 8 6.64 5.73 6.73
CA GLY A 8 6.45 6.14 5.34
C GLY A 8 6.40 4.94 4.40
N GLN A 9 6.95 5.13 3.21
CA GLN A 9 6.91 4.15 2.14
C GLN A 9 8.18 4.14 1.30
N PHE A 10 9.00 3.11 1.50
CA PHE A 10 10.32 2.98 0.88
C PHE A 10 11.19 4.21 1.19
N THR A 11 11.60 4.95 0.16
CA THR A 11 12.40 6.17 0.27
C THR A 11 11.58 7.39 0.67
N ASP A 12 10.24 7.31 0.59
CA ASP A 12 9.35 8.43 0.89
C ASP A 12 8.97 8.40 2.38
N ILE A 13 9.64 9.22 3.19
CA ILE A 13 9.49 9.23 4.64
C ILE A 13 8.62 10.40 5.09
N GLY A 14 7.71 10.15 6.03
CA GLY A 14 6.84 11.14 6.63
C GLY A 14 5.37 10.72 6.68
N PRO A 15 4.55 11.48 7.42
CA PRO A 15 3.16 11.12 7.70
C PRO A 15 2.27 11.06 6.45
N SER A 16 2.64 11.76 5.37
CA SER A 16 1.93 11.74 4.08
C SER A 16 2.06 10.40 3.34
N TYR A 17 3.03 9.57 3.72
CA TYR A 17 3.34 8.31 3.03
C TYR A 17 2.93 7.07 3.84
N ARG A 18 2.26 7.24 4.97
CA ARG A 18 1.81 6.11 5.80
C ARG A 18 0.70 5.31 5.12
N ALA A 19 0.71 4.00 5.34
CA ALA A 19 -0.34 3.12 4.83
C ALA A 19 -1.61 3.25 5.68
N ALA A 20 -2.73 3.57 5.03
CA ALA A 20 -4.03 3.63 5.68
C ALA A 20 -5.16 3.18 4.72
N ILE A 21 -6.23 2.64 5.30
CA ILE A 21 -7.50 2.34 4.64
C ILE A 21 -8.54 3.25 5.28
N PHE A 22 -9.25 4.04 4.46
CA PHE A 22 -10.34 4.91 4.91
C PHE A 22 -11.68 4.25 4.62
N VAL A 23 -12.45 3.95 5.67
CA VAL A 23 -13.72 3.20 5.58
C VAL A 23 -14.92 4.10 5.83
N GLN A 24 -15.97 3.94 5.03
CA GLN A 24 -17.18 4.76 5.08
C GLN A 24 -18.24 4.22 6.05
N ASN A 25 -18.18 2.94 6.38
CA ASN A 25 -19.16 2.25 7.22
C ASN A 25 -18.55 1.03 7.93
N ASP A 26 -19.35 0.42 8.80
CA ASP A 26 -18.92 -0.74 9.60
C ASP A 26 -18.70 -2.01 8.77
N GLU A 27 -19.35 -2.15 7.62
CA GLU A 27 -19.15 -3.29 6.73
C GLU A 27 -17.76 -3.23 6.09
N GLU A 28 -17.38 -2.08 5.53
CA GLU A 28 -16.04 -1.82 5.00
C GLU A 28 -14.97 -2.01 6.09
N ARG A 29 -15.23 -1.55 7.33
CA ARG A 29 -14.34 -1.76 8.48
C ARG A 29 -14.10 -3.25 8.73
N LYS A 30 -15.16 -4.05 8.84
CA LYS A 30 -15.05 -5.49 9.09
C LYS A 30 -14.26 -6.20 8.00
N ILE A 31 -14.49 -5.84 6.73
CA ILE A 31 -13.77 -6.42 5.59
C ILE A 31 -12.29 -6.03 5.64
N ALA A 32 -11.98 -4.76 5.90
CA ALA A 32 -10.59 -4.28 6.00
C ALA A 32 -9.83 -4.96 7.15
N GLU A 33 -10.45 -5.08 8.33
CA GLU A 33 -9.88 -5.74 9.50
C GLU A 33 -9.64 -7.22 9.26
N ALA A 34 -10.62 -7.93 8.67
CA ALA A 34 -10.48 -9.34 8.32
C ALA A 34 -9.36 -9.57 7.28
N SER A 35 -9.27 -8.71 6.27
CA SER A 35 -8.20 -8.75 5.26
C SER A 35 -6.82 -8.51 5.89
N LYS A 36 -6.69 -7.49 6.76
CA LYS A 36 -5.46 -7.20 7.51
C LYS A 36 -5.04 -8.39 8.38
N ALA A 37 -5.98 -9.01 9.09
CA ALA A 37 -5.73 -10.18 9.93
C ALA A 37 -5.30 -11.39 9.09
N LYS A 38 -5.97 -11.67 7.96
CA LYS A 38 -5.58 -12.75 7.02
C LYS A 38 -4.15 -12.53 6.50
N LEU A 39 -3.80 -11.28 6.15
CA LEU A 39 -2.47 -10.95 5.67
C LEU A 39 -1.41 -11.13 6.76
N ALA A 40 -1.68 -10.67 7.98
CA ALA A 40 -0.78 -10.84 9.13
C ALA A 40 -0.54 -12.33 9.45
N ALA A 41 -1.58 -13.16 9.33
CA ALA A 41 -1.49 -14.60 9.56
C ALA A 41 -0.89 -15.39 8.38
N SER A 42 -0.69 -14.78 7.22
CA SER A 42 -0.25 -15.48 6.00
C SER A 42 1.20 -15.95 6.00
N GLY A 43 2.02 -15.48 6.95
CA GLY A 43 3.47 -15.72 6.97
C GLY A 43 4.24 -14.97 5.88
N ARG A 44 3.59 -14.11 5.08
CA ARG A 44 4.24 -13.34 4.01
C ARG A 44 5.15 -12.23 4.53
N PHE A 45 4.92 -11.76 5.76
CA PHE A 45 5.67 -10.70 6.40
C PHE A 45 6.18 -11.13 7.76
N ASP A 46 7.46 -10.89 8.01
CA ASP A 46 8.12 -11.17 9.30
C ASP A 46 7.88 -10.06 10.33
N LYS A 47 7.27 -8.95 9.89
CA LYS A 47 6.95 -7.78 10.71
C LYS A 47 5.44 -7.57 10.75
N PRO A 48 4.91 -6.96 11.82
CA PRO A 48 3.49 -6.64 11.92
C PRO A 48 2.98 -5.79 10.75
N ILE A 49 1.72 -6.01 10.38
CA ILE A 49 1.01 -5.14 9.43
C ILE A 49 0.57 -3.87 10.17
N VAL A 50 1.18 -2.73 9.84
CA VAL A 50 0.95 -1.44 10.51
C VAL A 50 -0.10 -0.57 9.84
N THR A 51 -0.65 -0.99 8.69
CA THR A 51 -1.70 -0.25 7.96
C THR A 51 -2.87 0.14 8.88
N GLU A 52 -3.18 1.43 8.95
CA GLU A 52 -4.28 1.96 9.77
C GLU A 52 -5.64 1.72 9.10
N ILE A 53 -6.71 1.58 9.89
CA ILE A 53 -8.10 1.50 9.39
C ILE A 53 -8.90 2.61 10.04
N LEU A 54 -9.07 3.71 9.30
CA LEU A 54 -9.58 4.99 9.79
C LEU A 54 -10.97 5.25 9.21
N PRO A 55 -11.87 5.95 9.92
CA PRO A 55 -13.08 6.48 9.32
C PRO A 55 -12.76 7.38 8.12
N SER A 56 -13.60 7.36 7.09
CA SER A 56 -13.47 8.27 5.96
C SER A 56 -13.57 9.73 6.43
N MET A 57 -12.78 10.57 5.80
CA MET A 57 -12.73 12.02 6.06
C MET A 57 -13.00 12.76 4.76
N LYS A 58 -13.11 14.09 4.84
CA LYS A 58 -13.18 14.92 3.64
C LYS A 58 -11.97 14.65 2.74
N PHE A 59 -12.25 14.26 1.50
CA PHE A 59 -11.24 14.07 0.47
C PHE A 59 -11.04 15.38 -0.28
N TRP A 60 -9.78 15.83 -0.36
CA TRP A 60 -9.37 17.00 -1.11
C TRP A 60 -8.64 16.52 -2.36
N PRO A 61 -9.21 16.72 -3.56
CA PRO A 61 -8.53 16.36 -4.79
C PRO A 61 -7.17 17.07 -4.88
N ALA A 62 -6.12 16.32 -5.21
CA ALA A 62 -4.83 16.89 -5.56
C ALA A 62 -4.92 17.66 -6.89
N GLU A 63 -3.96 18.55 -7.13
CA GLU A 63 -3.86 19.36 -8.34
C GLU A 63 -3.84 18.51 -9.61
N GLU A 64 -4.28 19.09 -10.74
CA GLU A 64 -4.47 18.38 -12.00
C GLU A 64 -3.20 17.66 -12.49
N TYR A 65 -2.02 18.26 -12.30
CA TYR A 65 -0.76 17.67 -12.73
C TYR A 65 -0.38 16.39 -11.94
N HIS A 66 -0.98 16.15 -10.78
CA HIS A 66 -0.82 14.89 -10.05
C HIS A 66 -1.74 13.77 -10.57
N GLN A 67 -2.83 14.12 -11.25
CA GLN A 67 -3.80 13.15 -11.71
C GLN A 67 -3.20 12.32 -12.85
N LYS A 68 -3.30 10.99 -12.75
CA LYS A 68 -2.76 10.04 -13.75
C LYS A 68 -1.26 10.25 -14.06
N TYR A 69 -0.48 10.77 -13.11
CA TYR A 69 0.95 11.09 -13.31
C TYR A 69 1.74 9.91 -13.92
N TYR A 70 1.48 8.68 -13.47
CA TYR A 70 2.14 7.47 -13.99
C TYR A 70 1.89 7.19 -15.48
N GLN A 71 0.76 7.66 -16.03
CA GLN A 71 0.44 7.54 -17.45
C GLN A 71 1.08 8.65 -18.27
N GLN A 72 1.17 9.85 -17.69
CA GLN A 72 1.73 11.04 -18.35
C GLN A 72 3.26 11.01 -18.38
N ASN A 73 3.90 10.44 -17.35
CA ASN A 73 5.35 10.38 -17.19
C ASN A 73 5.82 8.93 -16.93
N PRO A 74 5.58 7.99 -17.86
CA PRO A 74 5.79 6.57 -17.62
C PRO A 74 7.27 6.21 -17.37
N THR A 75 8.21 6.86 -18.05
CA THR A 75 9.65 6.61 -17.87
C THR A 75 10.13 7.05 -16.49
N ASP A 76 9.76 8.26 -16.06
CA ASP A 76 10.14 8.78 -14.74
C ASP A 76 9.51 7.95 -13.62
N PHE A 77 8.25 7.57 -13.80
CA PHE A 77 7.56 6.70 -12.86
C PHE A 77 8.23 5.32 -12.75
N GLU A 78 8.57 4.68 -13.88
CA GLU A 78 9.28 3.40 -13.90
C GLU A 78 10.65 3.50 -13.20
N MET A 79 11.43 4.54 -13.50
CA MET A 79 12.72 4.78 -12.85
C MET A 79 12.57 4.97 -11.34
N PHE A 80 11.53 5.69 -10.90
CA PHE A 80 11.21 5.86 -9.49
C PHE A 80 10.82 4.55 -8.81
N GLU A 81 9.98 3.71 -9.44
CA GLU A 81 9.58 2.42 -8.87
C GLU A 81 10.77 1.45 -8.71
N VAL A 82 11.70 1.46 -9.67
CA VAL A 82 12.94 0.69 -9.59
C VAL A 82 13.87 1.27 -8.52
N GLY A 83 14.16 2.57 -8.60
CA GLY A 83 15.13 3.27 -7.74
C GLY A 83 14.72 3.30 -6.26
N SER A 84 13.42 3.35 -5.97
CA SER A 84 12.92 3.28 -4.59
C SER A 84 12.90 1.86 -4.01
N GLY A 85 13.12 0.82 -4.83
CA GLY A 85 13.07 -0.57 -4.40
C GLY A 85 11.66 -1.18 -4.35
N ARG A 86 10.63 -0.46 -4.82
CA ARG A 86 9.23 -0.92 -4.89
C ARG A 86 9.11 -2.21 -5.70
N LYS A 87 9.67 -2.23 -6.92
CA LYS A 87 9.61 -3.40 -7.79
C LYS A 87 10.32 -4.62 -7.21
N ALA A 88 11.49 -4.42 -6.60
CA ALA A 88 12.23 -5.50 -5.97
C ALA A 88 11.47 -6.10 -4.78
N PHE A 89 10.87 -5.24 -3.94
CA PHE A 89 10.03 -5.66 -2.82
C PHE A 89 8.79 -6.42 -3.29
N GLU A 90 8.10 -5.91 -4.31
CA GLU A 90 6.92 -6.56 -4.87
C GLU A 90 7.26 -7.96 -5.36
N LYS A 91 8.32 -8.09 -6.17
CA LYS A 91 8.78 -9.38 -6.69
C LYS A 91 9.05 -10.36 -5.55
N LYS A 92 9.85 -9.95 -4.57
CA LYS A 92 10.21 -10.78 -3.40
C LYS A 92 9.01 -11.20 -2.58
N LYS A 93 8.03 -10.32 -2.41
CA LYS A 93 6.89 -10.58 -1.53
C LYS A 93 5.73 -11.25 -2.24
N TRP A 94 5.60 -11.17 -3.56
CA TRP A 94 4.39 -11.61 -4.26
C TRP A 94 4.59 -12.66 -5.34
N THR A 95 5.78 -12.77 -5.94
CA THR A 95 6.00 -13.70 -7.08
C THR A 95 6.32 -15.14 -6.64
N ASP A 96 6.73 -15.35 -5.39
CA ASP A 96 7.15 -16.68 -4.88
C ASP A 96 6.01 -17.46 -4.16
N ALA A 97 4.80 -16.91 -4.09
CA ALA A 97 3.65 -17.62 -3.51
C ALA A 97 2.84 -18.31 -4.61
N LYS A 98 2.72 -19.64 -4.53
CA LYS A 98 1.84 -20.45 -5.40
C LYS A 98 0.45 -19.79 -5.52
N PRO A 99 -0.20 -19.86 -6.70
CA PRO A 99 -1.53 -19.30 -6.89
C PRO A 99 -2.50 -19.88 -5.86
N ASP A 100 -3.35 -19.02 -5.30
CA ASP A 100 -4.47 -19.39 -4.43
C ASP A 100 -5.42 -20.26 -5.26
N THR A 101 -5.26 -21.59 -5.17
CA THR A 101 -6.21 -22.55 -5.73
C THR A 101 -7.41 -22.60 -4.81
N ARG A 102 -8.33 -21.65 -4.96
CA ARG A 102 -9.70 -21.73 -4.47
C ARG A 102 -10.65 -21.70 -5.65
#